data_AF-A0A934DW08-F1
#
_entry.id   AF-A0A934DW08-F1
#
_cell.length_a   1.000
_cell.length_b   1.000
_cell.length_c   1.000
_cell.angle_alpha   90.00
_cell.angle_beta   90.00
_cell.angle_gamma   90.00
#
_symmetry.space_group_name_H-M   'P 1'
#
loop_
_entity.id
_entity.type
_entity.pdbx_description
1 polymer ?
#
loop_
_entity_poly.entity_id
_entity_poly.type
_entity_poly.pdbx_seq_one_letter_code
_entity_poly.pdbx_strand_id
1 'polypeptide(L)'
;MLLVRKSQVLCTGIASALMWGCTLVTPLDDLAGTRPQSADAAVEAAVPCPVPTCESIGAECGSAANACGKIVECGGCEGGKSCGGAGANKCGWGRCSPLECGIDIECGVASDSCASVLDCGGCLPPLVCGGGGTPNRCACAPATCASLSAQCGQTPDGCGGVIDCGPCPSGQFCGGAGPNRCGNNPCEPATCKSKGADCGEIGDGCGKVLQCGTCTSGNSCDAAHKCACVPTGSCGSRECGEVDIGCGQKKSCGTCLPTEKCSVAGQCACVPTTTCFQSGKDCGWISDGCGQVNCGTCIYPDTCGGKGPANVCGCSPTTSCLQQGKECGDINDGCKTVDCGFCSYPKSCSFNGHCCAPDQSSCSMGSDCCSGKCTMSGHCGCDPWGTSCYSSMDCCSGSCTNYSCG
;
A
#
# COMPACT_ATOMS: atom_id res chain seq x y z
N MET A 1 -8.08 -40.22 -54.61
CA MET A 1 -9.20 -39.64 -55.37
C MET A 1 -8.77 -38.26 -55.84
N LEU A 2 -8.30 -38.17 -57.08
CA LEU A 2 -7.89 -36.92 -57.74
C LEU A 2 -9.13 -36.05 -58.00
N LEU A 3 -9.14 -34.82 -57.49
CA LEU A 3 -10.10 -33.79 -57.90
C LEU A 3 -9.43 -32.88 -58.94
N VAL A 4 -9.63 -33.24 -60.21
CA VAL A 4 -9.32 -32.41 -61.37
C VAL A 4 -10.40 -31.33 -61.48
N ARG A 5 -10.04 -30.05 -61.29
CA ARG A 5 -10.89 -28.93 -61.72
C ARG A 5 -10.51 -28.53 -63.15
N LYS A 6 -11.44 -28.76 -64.07
CA LYS A 6 -11.43 -28.33 -65.48
C LYS A 6 -11.44 -26.79 -65.55
N SER A 7 -10.45 -26.20 -66.20
CA SER A 7 -10.55 -24.83 -66.73
C SER A 7 -11.26 -24.87 -68.08
N GLN A 8 -12.39 -24.17 -68.18
CA GLN A 8 -13.15 -23.97 -69.41
C GLN A 8 -12.52 -22.80 -70.19
N VAL A 9 -12.16 -23.04 -71.45
CA VAL A 9 -11.78 -22.00 -72.41
C VAL A 9 -13.05 -21.60 -73.16
N LEU A 10 -13.54 -20.37 -72.92
CA LEU A 10 -14.55 -19.74 -73.79
C LEU A 10 -13.83 -19.00 -74.92
N CYS A 11 -13.92 -19.53 -76.14
CA CYS A 11 -13.69 -18.76 -77.36
C CYS A 11 -15.05 -18.36 -77.95
N THR A 12 -15.51 -17.14 -77.69
CA THR A 12 -16.61 -16.53 -78.46
C THR A 12 -16.02 -15.89 -79.71
N GLY A 13 -16.34 -16.46 -80.87
CA GLY A 13 -15.97 -15.91 -82.16
C GLY A 13 -16.87 -14.74 -82.57
N ILE A 14 -16.29 -13.77 -83.27
CA ILE A 14 -16.96 -13.06 -84.36
C ILE A 14 -15.93 -12.90 -85.48
N ALA A 15 -16.31 -13.36 -86.66
CA ALA A 15 -15.50 -13.43 -87.86
C ALA A 15 -15.22 -12.04 -88.46
N SER A 16 -13.99 -11.82 -88.94
CA SER A 16 -13.71 -11.54 -90.36
C SER A 16 -12.21 -11.39 -90.61
N ALA A 17 -11.67 -12.38 -91.31
CA ALA A 17 -10.48 -12.42 -92.17
C ALA A 17 -9.41 -11.32 -92.05
N LEU A 18 -8.19 -11.70 -91.61
CA LEU A 18 -7.02 -11.79 -92.50
C LEU A 18 -5.78 -12.31 -91.75
N MET A 19 -5.08 -13.24 -92.42
CA MET A 19 -3.70 -13.71 -92.24
C MET A 19 -3.41 -14.83 -91.21
N TRP A 20 -2.83 -15.88 -91.77
CA TRP A 20 -2.40 -17.14 -91.18
C TRP A 20 -1.25 -17.01 -90.20
N GLY A 21 -1.19 -17.92 -89.22
CA GLY A 21 -0.02 -18.15 -88.39
C GLY A 21 -0.29 -19.02 -87.16
N CYS A 22 -0.79 -20.25 -87.33
CA CYS A 22 -0.68 -21.27 -86.29
C CYS A 22 0.76 -21.83 -86.31
N THR A 23 1.53 -21.58 -85.25
CA THR A 23 2.74 -22.36 -84.97
C THR A 23 2.70 -22.90 -83.55
N LEU A 24 2.98 -24.20 -83.46
CA LEU A 24 3.08 -25.03 -82.28
C LEU A 24 4.01 -24.43 -81.22
N VAL A 25 3.62 -24.56 -79.95
CA VAL A 25 4.50 -24.27 -78.81
C VAL A 25 4.62 -25.53 -77.97
N THR A 26 5.83 -26.07 -77.88
CA THR A 26 6.50 -26.61 -76.67
C THR A 26 7.85 -27.21 -77.09
N PRO A 27 8.84 -27.36 -76.19
CA PRO A 27 9.29 -26.43 -75.15
C PRO A 27 10.82 -26.22 -75.26
N LEU A 28 11.36 -25.10 -74.77
CA LEU A 28 12.80 -24.96 -74.53
C LEU A 28 13.00 -24.15 -73.26
N ASP A 29 13.65 -24.81 -72.31
CA ASP A 29 14.17 -24.30 -71.05
C ASP A 29 15.11 -23.10 -71.23
N ASP A 30 15.27 -22.39 -70.12
CA ASP A 30 16.31 -21.40 -69.81
C ASP A 30 16.32 -20.09 -70.62
N LEU A 31 15.57 -19.11 -70.10
CA LEU A 31 16.03 -17.73 -70.04
C LEU A 31 15.70 -17.13 -68.67
N ALA A 32 16.76 -16.98 -67.89
CA ALA A 32 16.83 -16.10 -66.74
C ALA A 32 16.25 -14.72 -67.11
N GLY A 33 15.09 -14.41 -66.54
CA GLY A 33 14.57 -13.06 -66.51
C GLY A 33 15.52 -12.20 -65.68
N THR A 34 16.27 -11.34 -66.36
CA THR A 34 16.96 -10.19 -65.79
C THR A 34 15.95 -9.36 -65.00
N ARG A 35 15.98 -9.54 -63.69
CA ARG A 35 15.32 -8.68 -62.70
C ARG A 35 15.86 -7.26 -62.87
N PRO A 36 15.02 -6.22 -62.94
CA PRO A 36 15.49 -4.88 -63.26
C PRO A 36 16.52 -4.40 -62.22
N GLN A 37 17.74 -4.14 -62.69
CA GLN A 37 18.75 -3.36 -61.99
C GLN A 37 18.34 -1.88 -62.06
N SER A 38 17.52 -1.46 -61.11
CA SER A 38 17.48 -0.09 -60.55
C SER A 38 16.34 -0.04 -59.54
N ALA A 39 16.61 -0.49 -58.32
CA ALA A 39 15.80 -0.16 -57.15
C ALA A 39 16.57 0.80 -56.23
N ASP A 40 17.36 1.70 -56.81
CA ASP A 40 17.87 2.90 -56.15
C ASP A 40 16.83 4.01 -56.27
N ALA A 41 15.72 3.85 -55.55
CA ALA A 41 14.80 4.94 -55.16
C ALA A 41 13.74 4.41 -54.18
N ALA A 42 14.16 3.79 -53.09
CA ALA A 42 13.35 3.74 -51.87
C ALA A 42 14.21 4.27 -50.73
N VAL A 43 14.49 5.56 -50.80
CA VAL A 43 14.64 6.37 -49.60
C VAL A 43 13.29 6.23 -48.87
N GLU A 44 13.15 5.26 -47.98
CA GLU A 44 12.25 5.39 -46.83
C GLU A 44 12.91 6.41 -45.89
N ALA A 45 13.02 7.65 -46.38
CA ALA A 45 12.84 8.80 -45.53
C ALA A 45 11.52 8.55 -44.80
N ALA A 46 11.48 8.85 -43.50
CA ALA A 46 10.23 9.03 -42.77
C ALA A 46 9.20 9.56 -43.75
N VAL A 47 8.20 8.74 -44.12
CA VAL A 47 7.27 9.06 -45.21
C VAL A 47 6.85 10.50 -44.97
N PRO A 48 7.25 11.46 -45.82
CA PRO A 48 7.10 12.86 -45.48
C PRO A 48 5.62 13.07 -45.33
N CYS A 49 5.16 13.26 -44.08
CA CYS A 49 3.74 13.16 -43.78
C CYS A 49 2.99 14.14 -44.67
N PRO A 50 2.26 13.66 -45.68
CA PRO A 50 1.65 14.53 -46.64
C PRO A 50 0.61 15.37 -45.90
N VAL A 51 0.44 16.63 -46.30
CA VAL A 51 -0.67 17.43 -45.77
C VAL A 51 -1.95 16.72 -46.20
N PRO A 52 -2.85 16.34 -45.27
CA PRO A 52 -4.06 15.65 -45.67
C PRO A 52 -4.95 16.56 -46.49
N THR A 53 -5.66 15.98 -47.46
CA THR A 53 -6.86 16.59 -48.04
C THR A 53 -8.10 15.99 -47.40
N CYS A 54 -9.19 16.74 -47.36
CA CYS A 54 -10.47 16.26 -46.82
C CYS A 54 -10.93 14.95 -47.48
N GLU A 55 -10.73 14.82 -48.79
CA GLU A 55 -11.04 13.61 -49.54
C GLU A 55 -10.15 12.43 -49.13
N SER A 56 -8.84 12.65 -48.93
CA SER A 56 -7.88 11.59 -48.57
C SER A 56 -8.13 10.95 -47.20
N ILE A 57 -8.82 11.66 -46.31
CA ILE A 57 -9.18 11.18 -44.96
C ILE A 57 -10.69 10.97 -44.81
N GLY A 58 -11.46 11.11 -45.89
CA GLY A 58 -12.90 10.93 -45.91
C GLY A 58 -13.71 11.96 -45.09
N ALA A 59 -13.13 13.11 -44.75
CA ALA A 59 -13.82 14.17 -44.02
C ALA A 59 -14.66 15.06 -44.95
N GLU A 60 -15.90 15.32 -44.57
CA GLU A 60 -16.83 16.24 -45.25
C GLU A 60 -16.97 17.58 -44.52
N CYS A 61 -16.52 17.65 -43.27
CA CYS A 61 -16.62 18.84 -42.43
C CYS A 61 -15.60 18.84 -41.29
N GLY A 62 -15.36 20.04 -40.76
CA GLY A 62 -14.60 20.30 -39.56
C GLY A 62 -13.09 20.08 -39.70
N SER A 63 -12.38 20.28 -38.59
CA SER A 63 -10.95 19.97 -38.53
C SER A 63 -10.73 18.46 -38.47
N ALA A 64 -9.91 17.95 -39.39
CA ALA A 64 -9.60 16.54 -39.47
C ALA A 64 -8.08 16.34 -39.55
N ALA A 65 -7.55 15.36 -38.82
CA ALA A 65 -6.12 15.08 -38.77
C ALA A 65 -5.80 13.76 -39.49
N ASN A 66 -4.65 13.69 -40.16
CA ASN A 66 -4.15 12.40 -40.62
C ASN A 66 -3.45 11.63 -39.48
N ALA A 67 -3.10 10.39 -39.79
CA ALA A 67 -2.29 9.48 -38.98
C ALA A 67 -0.95 10.04 -38.47
N CYS A 68 -0.47 11.17 -39.00
CA CYS A 68 0.76 11.84 -38.60
C CYS A 68 0.53 13.09 -37.74
N GLY A 69 -0.72 13.45 -37.44
CA GLY A 69 -1.03 14.68 -36.70
C GLY A 69 -0.94 15.97 -37.53
N LYS A 70 -1.03 15.91 -38.87
CA LYS A 70 -1.27 17.11 -39.68
C LYS A 70 -2.76 17.36 -39.82
N ILE A 71 -3.18 18.60 -39.62
CA ILE A 71 -4.60 19.02 -39.61
C ILE A 71 -4.96 19.63 -40.97
N VAL A 72 -6.17 19.32 -41.44
CA VAL A 72 -6.83 19.99 -42.57
C VAL A 72 -8.23 20.45 -42.15
N GLU A 73 -8.63 21.62 -42.63
CA GLU A 73 -9.93 22.22 -42.39
C GLU A 73 -10.89 21.90 -43.54
N CYS A 74 -11.96 21.15 -43.25
CA CYS A 74 -12.90 20.65 -44.25
C CYS A 74 -14.21 21.44 -44.35
N GLY A 75 -14.25 22.64 -43.77
CA GLY A 75 -15.41 23.53 -43.84
C GLY A 75 -16.59 23.07 -42.97
N GLY A 76 -17.75 23.70 -43.15
CA GLY A 76 -18.95 23.46 -42.35
C GLY A 76 -20.03 22.69 -43.09
N CYS A 77 -20.99 22.15 -42.34
CA CYS A 77 -22.13 21.46 -42.92
C CYS A 77 -23.28 22.43 -43.27
N GLU A 78 -23.83 22.28 -44.46
CA GLU A 78 -25.00 23.05 -44.90
C GLU A 78 -26.34 22.47 -44.39
N GLY A 79 -27.37 23.30 -44.37
CA GLY A 79 -28.76 22.87 -44.08
C GLY A 79 -29.02 22.53 -42.61
N GLY A 80 -28.26 23.10 -41.67
CA GLY A 80 -28.44 22.87 -40.23
C GLY A 80 -27.93 21.53 -39.72
N LYS A 81 -27.21 20.78 -40.55
CA LYS A 81 -26.54 19.53 -40.17
C LYS A 81 -25.38 19.81 -39.22
N SER A 82 -25.14 18.87 -38.31
CA SER A 82 -23.98 18.91 -37.40
C SER A 82 -22.84 18.09 -37.99
N CYS A 83 -21.61 18.60 -37.85
CA CYS A 83 -20.42 17.83 -38.17
C CYS A 83 -20.28 16.67 -37.19
N GLY A 84 -20.02 15.47 -37.71
CA GLY A 84 -20.02 14.23 -36.94
C GLY A 84 -21.40 13.57 -36.77
N GLY A 85 -22.47 14.22 -37.24
CA GLY A 85 -23.85 13.73 -37.11
C GLY A 85 -24.19 12.51 -37.98
N ALA A 86 -23.29 12.09 -38.88
CA ALA A 86 -23.41 10.89 -39.71
C ALA A 86 -22.18 9.96 -39.60
N GLY A 87 -21.34 10.14 -38.56
CA GLY A 87 -20.03 9.50 -38.42
C GLY A 87 -18.90 10.54 -38.39
N ALA A 88 -17.69 10.13 -38.01
CA ALA A 88 -16.57 11.04 -37.78
C ALA A 88 -16.31 11.99 -38.96
N ASN A 89 -16.35 13.30 -38.70
CA ASN A 89 -16.17 14.35 -39.71
C ASN A 89 -17.14 14.27 -40.91
N LYS A 90 -18.33 13.66 -40.72
CA LYS A 90 -19.40 13.55 -41.72
C LYS A 90 -20.60 14.45 -41.37
N CYS A 91 -21.20 15.07 -42.37
CA CYS A 91 -22.35 15.95 -42.17
C CYS A 91 -23.66 15.16 -42.00
N GLY A 92 -24.30 15.26 -40.83
CA GLY A 92 -25.56 14.56 -40.58
C GLY A 92 -26.50 15.30 -39.62
N TRP A 93 -27.71 14.76 -39.48
CA TRP A 93 -28.74 15.29 -38.57
C TRP A 93 -28.60 14.77 -37.13
N GLY A 94 -27.72 13.80 -36.90
CA GLY A 94 -27.38 13.33 -35.57
C GLY A 94 -26.65 14.39 -34.75
N ARG A 95 -26.69 14.24 -33.42
CA ARG A 95 -25.83 15.02 -32.54
C ARG A 95 -24.42 14.45 -32.57
N CYS A 96 -23.43 15.31 -32.47
CA CYS A 96 -22.07 14.85 -32.36
C CYS A 96 -21.72 14.43 -30.93
N SER A 97 -20.93 13.37 -30.80
CA SER A 97 -20.33 12.93 -29.55
C SER A 97 -18.82 13.06 -29.68
N PRO A 98 -18.21 14.13 -29.13
CA PRO A 98 -16.78 14.37 -29.28
C PRO A 98 -15.95 13.25 -28.70
N LEU A 99 -14.88 12.89 -29.40
CA LEU A 99 -13.87 11.99 -28.88
C LEU A 99 -12.94 12.74 -27.92
N GLU A 100 -12.58 12.11 -26.82
CA GLU A 100 -11.62 12.62 -25.83
C GLU A 100 -10.29 11.85 -25.91
N CYS A 101 -9.23 12.41 -25.33
CA CYS A 101 -7.95 11.70 -25.20
C CYS A 101 -8.18 10.44 -24.35
N GLY A 102 -7.50 9.34 -24.70
CA GLY A 102 -7.74 8.09 -23.99
C GLY A 102 -7.03 6.91 -24.62
N ILE A 103 -7.58 5.72 -24.39
CA ILE A 103 -6.94 4.45 -24.76
C ILE A 103 -6.68 4.36 -26.28
N ASP A 104 -7.44 5.08 -27.12
CA ASP A 104 -7.29 5.07 -28.58
C ASP A 104 -6.50 6.25 -29.17
N ILE A 105 -6.32 7.34 -28.40
CA ILE A 105 -5.54 8.52 -28.77
C ILE A 105 -4.73 8.92 -27.53
N GLU A 106 -3.55 8.32 -27.42
CA GLU A 106 -2.65 8.45 -26.26
C GLU A 106 -1.79 9.72 -26.36
N CYS A 107 -1.51 10.18 -27.58
CA CYS A 107 -0.62 11.31 -27.84
C CYS A 107 -0.93 11.99 -29.17
N GLY A 108 -0.30 13.15 -29.36
CA GLY A 108 -0.34 13.92 -30.61
C GLY A 108 -1.70 14.57 -30.85
N VAL A 109 -1.88 15.09 -32.06
CA VAL A 109 -3.13 15.74 -32.45
C VAL A 109 -4.03 14.80 -33.25
N ALA A 110 -5.33 14.87 -32.99
CA ALA A 110 -6.36 14.06 -33.64
C ALA A 110 -7.67 14.86 -33.77
N SER A 111 -8.58 14.43 -34.65
CA SER A 111 -9.91 15.03 -34.70
C SER A 111 -10.78 14.53 -33.55
N ASP A 112 -11.59 15.40 -32.96
CA ASP A 112 -12.66 15.02 -32.02
C ASP A 112 -13.86 14.37 -32.73
N SER A 113 -13.78 14.15 -34.06
CA SER A 113 -14.85 13.64 -34.92
C SER A 113 -16.06 14.57 -35.10
N CYS A 114 -16.04 15.75 -34.48
CA CYS A 114 -17.13 16.72 -34.34
C CYS A 114 -16.83 18.14 -34.82
N ALA A 115 -15.68 18.34 -35.48
CA ALA A 115 -15.13 19.57 -36.05
C ALA A 115 -14.05 20.29 -35.25
N SER A 116 -13.58 19.73 -34.15
CA SER A 116 -12.44 20.26 -33.39
C SER A 116 -11.22 19.34 -33.49
N VAL A 117 -10.07 19.89 -33.11
CA VAL A 117 -8.84 19.12 -32.92
C VAL A 117 -8.58 18.97 -31.43
N LEU A 118 -8.19 17.76 -31.06
CA LEU A 118 -7.70 17.37 -29.76
C LEU A 118 -6.17 17.31 -29.79
N ASP A 119 -5.51 17.86 -28.78
CA ASP A 119 -4.07 17.71 -28.54
C ASP A 119 -3.87 16.89 -27.26
N CYS A 120 -3.43 15.64 -27.42
CA CYS A 120 -3.21 14.70 -26.31
C CYS A 120 -1.79 14.75 -25.76
N GLY A 121 -1.00 15.76 -26.11
CA GLY A 121 0.35 15.93 -25.61
C GLY A 121 1.35 14.93 -26.18
N GLY A 122 2.51 14.83 -25.53
CA GLY A 122 3.65 14.02 -25.97
C GLY A 122 3.85 12.76 -25.15
N CYS A 123 4.67 11.86 -25.68
CA CYS A 123 5.06 10.63 -25.00
C CYS A 123 6.25 10.85 -24.04
N LEU A 124 6.35 10.01 -23.02
CA LEU A 124 7.54 10.01 -22.17
C LEU A 124 8.75 9.46 -22.94
N PRO A 125 9.92 10.12 -22.92
CA PRO A 125 11.13 9.60 -23.56
C PRO A 125 11.47 8.19 -23.05
N PRO A 126 11.90 7.24 -23.91
CA PRO A 126 12.30 7.40 -25.31
C PRO A 126 11.17 7.19 -26.33
N LEU A 127 9.91 7.11 -25.90
CA LEU A 127 8.79 6.85 -26.80
C LEU A 127 8.46 8.09 -27.64
N VAL A 128 7.94 7.86 -28.84
CA VAL A 128 7.48 8.91 -29.74
C VAL A 128 6.05 8.64 -30.17
N CYS A 129 5.31 9.72 -30.44
CA CYS A 129 3.93 9.59 -30.87
C CYS A 129 3.86 9.06 -32.31
N GLY A 130 3.10 7.98 -32.52
CA GLY A 130 3.10 7.28 -33.80
C GLY A 130 4.23 6.24 -33.94
N GLY A 131 5.01 6.00 -32.88
CA GLY A 131 6.07 4.99 -32.88
C GLY A 131 5.54 3.60 -33.25
N GLY A 132 6.39 2.75 -33.81
CA GLY A 132 5.99 1.42 -34.28
C GLY A 132 4.95 1.42 -35.42
N GLY A 133 4.70 2.57 -36.06
CA GLY A 133 3.80 2.69 -37.21
C GLY A 133 2.31 2.77 -36.86
N THR A 134 1.96 2.89 -35.57
CA THR A 134 0.56 3.05 -35.14
C THR A 134 0.28 4.50 -34.72
N PRO A 135 -0.57 5.24 -35.47
CA PRO A 135 -0.91 6.64 -35.17
C PRO A 135 -1.42 6.86 -33.75
N ASN A 136 -1.13 8.04 -33.19
CA ASN A 136 -1.62 8.50 -31.88
C ASN A 136 -1.34 7.55 -30.69
N ARG A 137 -0.40 6.61 -30.84
CA ARG A 137 0.08 5.73 -29.77
C ARG A 137 1.52 6.04 -29.40
N CYS A 138 1.83 5.97 -28.12
CA CYS A 138 3.20 6.08 -27.65
C CYS A 138 3.90 4.75 -27.81
N ALA A 139 4.86 4.70 -28.72
CA ALA A 139 5.65 3.52 -28.96
C ALA A 139 7.08 3.92 -29.37
N CYS A 140 7.97 2.95 -29.35
CA CYS A 140 9.34 3.15 -29.82
C CYS A 140 9.34 3.26 -31.36
N ALA A 141 10.03 4.25 -31.91
CA ALA A 141 10.27 4.34 -33.36
C ALA A 141 11.58 3.63 -33.71
N PRO A 142 11.53 2.53 -34.49
CA PRO A 142 12.73 1.80 -34.90
C PRO A 142 13.72 2.71 -35.62
N ALA A 143 15.00 2.59 -35.28
CA ALA A 143 16.07 3.21 -36.04
C ALA A 143 16.15 2.61 -37.45
N THR A 144 16.53 3.44 -38.42
CA THR A 144 16.81 3.03 -39.80
C THR A 144 18.30 2.87 -40.04
N CYS A 145 18.69 2.09 -41.05
CA CYS A 145 20.09 1.97 -41.49
C CYS A 145 20.74 3.33 -41.73
N ALA A 146 20.02 4.26 -42.35
CA ALA A 146 20.48 5.63 -42.57
C ALA A 146 20.72 6.38 -41.25
N SER A 147 19.77 6.32 -40.30
CA SER A 147 19.91 6.99 -39.00
C SER A 147 21.05 6.43 -38.14
N LEU A 148 21.38 5.15 -38.31
CA LEU A 148 22.52 4.50 -37.63
C LEU A 148 23.83 4.62 -38.40
N SER A 149 23.83 5.23 -39.60
CA SER A 149 24.97 5.22 -40.53
C SER A 149 25.51 3.82 -40.82
N ALA A 150 24.61 2.83 -40.84
CA ALA A 150 24.87 1.44 -41.18
C ALA A 150 24.64 1.23 -42.69
N GLN A 151 25.66 0.71 -43.36
CA GLN A 151 25.68 0.44 -44.80
C GLN A 151 25.46 -1.04 -45.13
N CYS A 152 25.59 -1.92 -44.13
CA CYS A 152 25.48 -3.36 -44.31
C CYS A 152 25.20 -4.10 -43.00
N GLY A 153 24.76 -5.35 -43.15
CA GLY A 153 24.59 -6.30 -42.07
C GLY A 153 23.41 -5.99 -41.14
N GLN A 154 23.24 -6.85 -40.15
CA GLN A 154 22.18 -6.73 -39.15
C GLN A 154 22.61 -5.84 -38.00
N THR A 155 21.69 -5.00 -37.50
CA THR A 155 21.91 -4.14 -36.32
C THR A 155 20.61 -3.96 -35.54
N PRO A 156 20.65 -3.83 -34.19
CA PRO A 156 19.46 -3.54 -33.41
C PRO A 156 18.82 -2.20 -33.80
N ASP A 157 17.49 -2.15 -33.83
CA ASP A 157 16.74 -0.94 -34.15
C ASP A 157 16.49 -0.01 -32.95
N GLY A 158 16.94 -0.41 -31.74
CA GLY A 158 16.71 0.33 -30.49
C GLY A 158 15.32 0.12 -29.86
N CYS A 159 14.44 -0.63 -30.52
CA CYS A 159 13.07 -0.95 -30.09
C CYS A 159 12.85 -2.45 -29.83
N GLY A 160 13.94 -3.24 -29.82
CA GLY A 160 13.90 -4.69 -29.62
C GLY A 160 13.81 -5.50 -30.92
N GLY A 161 13.78 -4.82 -32.07
CA GLY A 161 13.90 -5.43 -33.40
C GLY A 161 15.33 -5.39 -33.94
N VAL A 162 15.52 -6.05 -35.08
CA VAL A 162 16.77 -6.07 -35.83
C VAL A 162 16.49 -5.58 -37.25
N ILE A 163 17.24 -4.59 -37.72
CA ILE A 163 17.20 -4.10 -39.10
C ILE A 163 18.36 -4.70 -39.89
N ASP A 164 18.09 -5.11 -41.13
CA ASP A 164 19.09 -5.63 -42.07
C ASP A 164 19.41 -4.56 -43.13
N CYS A 165 20.63 -4.04 -43.10
CA CYS A 165 21.10 -3.00 -44.02
C CYS A 165 21.69 -3.58 -45.32
N GLY A 166 21.52 -4.88 -45.55
CA GLY A 166 21.91 -5.55 -46.78
C GLY A 166 23.39 -5.91 -46.87
N PRO A 167 23.82 -6.51 -48.00
CA PRO A 167 25.21 -6.85 -48.23
C PRO A 167 26.03 -5.65 -48.74
N CYS A 168 27.35 -5.72 -48.60
CA CYS A 168 28.25 -4.76 -49.22
C CYS A 168 28.38 -4.98 -50.73
N PRO A 169 28.78 -3.94 -51.50
CA PRO A 169 29.19 -4.07 -52.89
C PRO A 169 30.27 -5.16 -53.08
N SER A 170 30.30 -5.76 -54.27
CA SER A 170 31.24 -6.85 -54.58
C SER A 170 32.69 -6.45 -54.29
N GLY A 171 33.41 -7.29 -53.53
CA GLY A 171 34.79 -7.05 -53.11
C GLY A 171 34.94 -6.31 -51.77
N GLN A 172 33.85 -5.93 -51.11
CA GLN A 172 33.86 -5.33 -49.77
C GLN A 172 33.30 -6.28 -48.72
N PHE A 173 33.77 -6.09 -47.49
CA PHE A 173 33.32 -6.83 -46.32
C PHE A 173 32.53 -5.92 -45.39
N CYS A 174 31.43 -6.43 -44.85
CA CYS A 174 30.69 -5.72 -43.83
C CYS A 174 31.49 -5.68 -42.53
N GLY A 175 31.75 -4.48 -42.01
CA GLY A 175 32.69 -4.26 -40.91
C GLY A 175 34.09 -3.82 -41.36
N GLY A 176 34.40 -3.89 -42.67
CA GLY A 176 35.73 -3.60 -43.22
C GLY A 176 36.17 -2.12 -43.12
N ALA A 177 35.23 -1.21 -42.86
CA ALA A 177 35.48 0.22 -42.62
C ALA A 177 34.96 0.67 -41.23
N GLY A 178 34.80 -0.27 -40.30
CA GLY A 178 34.16 -0.07 -39.00
C GLY A 178 32.78 -0.76 -38.92
N PRO A 179 32.17 -0.81 -37.72
CA PRO A 179 30.94 -1.57 -37.48
C PRO A 179 29.83 -1.21 -38.47
N ASN A 180 29.23 -2.22 -39.09
CA ASN A 180 28.15 -2.08 -40.09
C ASN A 180 28.49 -1.16 -41.28
N ARG A 181 29.77 -0.94 -41.59
CA ARG A 181 30.23 -0.18 -42.76
C ARG A 181 31.00 -1.05 -43.74
N CYS A 182 30.81 -0.78 -45.02
CA CYS A 182 31.47 -1.53 -46.06
C CYS A 182 32.90 -1.03 -46.28
N GLY A 183 33.86 -1.95 -46.33
CA GLY A 183 35.26 -1.63 -46.61
C GLY A 183 36.00 -2.76 -47.29
N ASN A 184 37.13 -2.42 -47.92
CA ASN A 184 37.95 -3.37 -48.68
C ASN A 184 38.86 -4.25 -47.80
N ASN A 185 39.01 -3.90 -46.52
CA ASN A 185 39.80 -4.69 -45.59
C ASN A 185 38.97 -5.91 -45.15
N PRO A 186 39.56 -7.13 -45.13
CA PRO A 186 38.93 -8.27 -44.48
C PRO A 186 38.60 -7.87 -43.06
N CYS A 187 37.33 -7.97 -42.69
CA CYS A 187 36.92 -7.68 -41.32
C CYS A 187 37.55 -8.74 -40.41
N GLU A 188 38.42 -8.32 -39.49
CA GLU A 188 39.02 -9.22 -38.50
C GLU A 188 38.03 -9.37 -37.33
N PRO A 189 37.40 -10.55 -37.16
CA PRO A 189 36.37 -10.74 -36.16
C PRO A 189 36.98 -10.67 -34.76
N ALA A 190 36.36 -9.89 -33.88
CA ALA A 190 36.75 -9.89 -32.48
C ALA A 190 36.50 -11.28 -31.84
N THR A 191 37.15 -11.53 -30.72
CA THR A 191 36.90 -12.72 -29.89
C THR A 191 36.34 -12.27 -28.54
N CYS A 192 35.67 -13.16 -27.82
CA CYS A 192 35.20 -12.88 -26.46
C CYS A 192 36.32 -12.34 -25.57
N LYS A 193 37.51 -12.95 -25.66
CA LYS A 193 38.70 -12.52 -24.92
C LYS A 193 39.15 -11.11 -25.32
N SER A 194 39.17 -10.77 -26.61
CA SER A 194 39.59 -9.42 -27.05
C SER A 194 38.58 -8.34 -26.71
N LYS A 195 37.31 -8.69 -26.54
CA LYS A 195 36.25 -7.79 -26.03
C LYS A 195 36.13 -7.81 -24.50
N GLY A 196 36.87 -8.67 -23.82
CA GLY A 196 36.79 -8.85 -22.37
C GLY A 196 35.44 -9.36 -21.91
N ALA A 197 34.72 -10.15 -22.71
CA ALA A 197 33.45 -10.76 -22.32
C ALA A 197 33.67 -12.18 -21.77
N ASP A 198 33.11 -12.46 -20.59
CA ASP A 198 33.20 -13.76 -19.91
C ASP A 198 31.91 -14.58 -20.03
N CYS A 199 30.81 -13.95 -20.51
CA CYS A 199 29.52 -14.59 -20.69
C CYS A 199 28.64 -13.86 -21.73
N GLY A 200 27.57 -14.53 -22.17
CA GLY A 200 26.53 -13.92 -23.00
C GLY A 200 26.89 -13.82 -24.49
N GLU A 201 26.02 -13.15 -25.24
CA GLU A 201 26.13 -12.97 -26.69
C GLU A 201 26.66 -11.57 -27.00
N ILE A 202 27.72 -11.49 -27.82
CA ILE A 202 28.27 -10.21 -28.30
C ILE A 202 28.52 -10.25 -29.79
N GLY A 203 28.45 -9.11 -30.48
CA GLY A 203 28.86 -9.03 -31.89
C GLY A 203 30.38 -9.07 -32.07
N ASP A 204 30.87 -9.78 -33.09
CA ASP A 204 32.29 -9.80 -33.47
C ASP A 204 32.75 -8.52 -34.20
N GLY A 205 31.81 -7.64 -34.57
CA GLY A 205 32.06 -6.43 -35.35
C GLY A 205 32.10 -6.64 -36.88
N CYS A 206 31.97 -7.89 -37.32
CA CYS A 206 32.01 -8.35 -38.71
C CYS A 206 30.71 -9.05 -39.14
N GLY A 207 29.65 -8.91 -38.35
CA GLY A 207 28.33 -9.44 -38.64
C GLY A 207 28.06 -10.84 -38.09
N LYS A 208 28.93 -11.41 -37.25
CA LYS A 208 28.62 -12.64 -36.50
C LYS A 208 28.43 -12.37 -35.01
N VAL A 209 27.65 -13.25 -34.36
CA VAL A 209 27.46 -13.27 -32.90
C VAL A 209 28.44 -14.28 -32.29
N LEU A 210 29.19 -13.84 -31.28
CA LEU A 210 30.08 -14.63 -30.45
C LEU A 210 29.33 -15.10 -29.19
N GLN A 211 29.53 -16.36 -28.82
CA GLN A 211 28.98 -16.98 -27.61
C GLN A 211 30.06 -17.02 -26.53
N CYS A 212 30.06 -16.07 -25.61
CA CYS A 212 31.16 -15.87 -24.65
C CYS A 212 31.06 -16.72 -23.39
N GLY A 213 30.19 -17.72 -23.38
CA GLY A 213 30.00 -18.67 -22.28
C GLY A 213 28.83 -18.31 -21.38
N THR A 214 28.65 -19.10 -20.33
CA THR A 214 27.59 -18.92 -19.33
C THR A 214 28.20 -18.79 -17.94
N CYS A 215 27.56 -18.00 -17.08
CA CYS A 215 27.98 -17.89 -15.70
C CYS A 215 27.67 -19.15 -14.91
N THR A 216 28.54 -19.47 -13.95
CA THR A 216 28.29 -20.54 -12.98
C THR A 216 27.10 -20.21 -12.08
N SER A 217 26.48 -21.25 -11.51
CA SER A 217 25.29 -21.12 -10.65
C SER A 217 25.47 -20.06 -9.56
N GLY A 218 24.49 -19.14 -9.45
CA GLY A 218 24.51 -18.02 -8.50
C GLY A 218 25.02 -16.69 -9.08
N ASN A 219 25.61 -16.73 -10.28
CA ASN A 219 26.01 -15.55 -11.04
C ASN A 219 25.10 -15.36 -12.25
N SER A 220 24.94 -14.12 -12.71
CA SER A 220 24.33 -13.81 -14.01
C SER A 220 25.25 -12.90 -14.80
N CYS A 221 25.03 -12.91 -16.12
CA CYS A 221 25.77 -12.05 -17.02
C CYS A 221 25.22 -10.64 -16.91
N ASP A 222 26.06 -9.69 -16.51
CA ASP A 222 25.69 -8.28 -16.47
C ASP A 222 25.75 -7.62 -17.86
N ALA A 223 25.38 -6.34 -17.92
CA ALA A 223 25.42 -5.57 -19.18
C ALA A 223 26.84 -5.35 -19.74
N ALA A 224 27.88 -5.59 -18.93
CA ALA A 224 29.27 -5.53 -19.36
C ALA A 224 29.80 -6.91 -19.81
N HIS A 225 28.92 -7.90 -19.91
CA HIS A 225 29.25 -9.28 -20.25
C HIS A 225 30.21 -9.94 -19.25
N LYS A 226 30.08 -9.56 -17.97
CA LYS A 226 30.81 -10.13 -16.85
C LYS A 226 29.88 -10.96 -15.98
N CYS A 227 30.44 -12.05 -15.45
CA CYS A 227 29.72 -12.85 -14.46
C CYS A 227 29.78 -12.19 -13.10
N ALA A 228 28.65 -11.62 -12.71
CA ALA A 228 28.47 -11.02 -11.40
C ALA A 228 27.49 -11.86 -10.58
N CYS A 229 27.71 -11.91 -9.29
CA CYS A 229 26.78 -12.54 -8.36
C CYS A 229 25.46 -11.77 -8.38
N VAL A 230 24.34 -12.50 -8.52
CA VAL A 230 23.01 -11.91 -8.46
C VAL A 230 22.38 -12.24 -7.13
N PRO A 231 22.00 -11.23 -6.32
CA PRO A 231 21.25 -11.46 -5.10
C PRO A 231 19.89 -12.07 -5.45
N THR A 232 19.70 -13.33 -5.08
CA THR A 232 18.45 -14.08 -5.31
C THR A 232 17.65 -14.30 -4.03
N GLY A 233 18.24 -13.96 -2.88
CA GLY A 233 17.58 -14.11 -1.60
C GLY A 233 16.38 -13.17 -1.45
N SER A 234 15.36 -13.70 -0.81
CA SER A 234 14.20 -12.93 -0.34
C SER A 234 14.10 -13.08 1.17
N CYS A 235 13.17 -12.35 1.78
CA CYS A 235 12.92 -12.45 3.21
C CYS A 235 12.32 -13.79 3.65
N GLY A 236 11.88 -14.63 2.70
CA GLY A 236 11.18 -15.87 3.01
C GLY A 236 9.97 -15.56 3.90
N SER A 237 9.90 -16.21 5.06
CA SER A 237 8.87 -16.01 6.08
C SER A 237 9.23 -14.97 7.16
N ARG A 238 10.35 -14.24 7.00
CA ARG A 238 10.76 -13.23 7.98
C ARG A 238 10.01 -11.92 7.74
N GLU A 239 9.53 -11.35 8.83
CA GLU A 239 8.87 -10.03 8.88
C GLU A 239 9.78 -8.95 9.47
N CYS A 240 10.94 -9.33 10.02
CA CYS A 240 11.90 -8.40 10.60
C CYS A 240 13.35 -8.86 10.48
N GLY A 241 14.26 -7.90 10.64
CA GLY A 241 15.70 -8.13 10.71
C GLY A 241 16.39 -8.18 9.35
N GLU A 242 17.69 -8.47 9.35
CA GLU A 242 18.49 -8.56 8.14
C GLU A 242 18.69 -10.01 7.71
N VAL A 243 18.61 -10.25 6.41
CA VAL A 243 19.03 -11.50 5.77
C VAL A 243 20.09 -11.21 4.72
N ASP A 244 21.10 -12.06 4.65
CA ASP A 244 22.01 -12.06 3.50
C ASP A 244 21.25 -12.65 2.31
N ILE A 245 21.08 -11.85 1.26
CA ILE A 245 20.37 -12.25 0.04
C ILE A 245 21.31 -12.78 -1.04
N GLY A 246 22.57 -13.05 -0.67
CA GLY A 246 23.65 -13.41 -1.57
C GLY A 246 24.58 -12.22 -1.83
N CYS A 247 25.80 -12.54 -2.28
CA CYS A 247 26.79 -11.54 -2.69
C CYS A 247 27.25 -10.59 -1.56
N GLY A 248 27.10 -11.02 -0.29
CA GLY A 248 27.35 -10.17 0.88
C GLY A 248 26.37 -9.00 1.00
N GLN A 249 25.30 -9.00 0.21
CA GLN A 249 24.25 -8.01 0.27
C GLN A 249 23.26 -8.40 1.35
N LYS A 250 23.00 -7.47 2.27
CA LYS A 250 21.97 -7.65 3.29
C LYS A 250 20.70 -6.93 2.86
N LYS A 251 19.57 -7.61 3.03
CA LYS A 251 18.24 -7.05 2.86
C LYS A 251 17.55 -6.98 4.20
N SER A 252 17.05 -5.79 4.53
CA SER A 252 16.15 -5.62 5.67
C SER A 252 14.76 -6.12 5.28
N CYS A 253 14.21 -7.01 6.10
CA CYS A 253 12.90 -7.64 5.89
C CYS A 253 11.74 -6.93 6.57
N GLY A 254 12.05 -5.83 7.27
CA GLY A 254 11.07 -5.06 8.03
C GLY A 254 11.57 -4.78 9.44
N THR A 255 10.72 -4.11 10.20
CA THR A 255 10.95 -3.76 11.60
C THR A 255 9.70 -4.12 12.39
N CYS A 256 9.88 -4.64 13.60
CA CYS A 256 8.76 -4.92 14.50
C CYS A 256 8.15 -3.64 15.07
N LEU A 257 6.96 -3.78 15.66
CA LEU A 257 6.36 -2.68 16.42
C LEU A 257 7.24 -2.31 17.62
N PRO A 258 7.10 -1.09 18.17
CA PRO A 258 7.92 -0.64 19.32
C PRO A 258 7.85 -1.54 20.56
N THR A 259 6.76 -2.30 20.73
CA THR A 259 6.54 -3.23 21.85
C THR A 259 7.10 -4.64 21.60
N GLU A 260 7.69 -4.87 20.43
CA GLU A 260 8.14 -6.17 19.97
C GLU A 260 9.65 -6.21 19.73
N LYS A 261 10.23 -7.40 19.84
CA LYS A 261 11.60 -7.66 19.41
C LYS A 261 11.62 -8.70 18.30
N CYS A 262 12.54 -8.48 17.37
CA CYS A 262 12.81 -9.42 16.30
C CYS A 262 13.57 -10.62 16.86
N SER A 263 12.99 -11.81 16.73
CA SER A 263 13.63 -13.06 17.10
C SER A 263 14.72 -13.47 16.11
N VAL A 264 15.55 -14.45 16.49
CA VAL A 264 16.53 -15.06 15.56
C VAL A 264 15.87 -15.77 14.37
N ALA A 265 14.60 -16.13 14.47
CA ALA A 265 13.82 -16.68 13.38
C ALA A 265 13.31 -15.59 12.41
N GLY A 266 13.48 -14.30 12.75
CA GLY A 266 12.98 -13.15 11.99
C GLY A 266 11.47 -12.94 12.12
N GLN A 267 10.90 -13.43 13.22
CA GLN A 267 9.52 -13.17 13.65
C GLN A 267 9.52 -12.15 14.77
N CYS A 268 8.56 -11.23 14.72
CA CYS A 268 8.27 -10.26 15.75
C CYS A 268 7.51 -10.93 16.88
N ALA A 269 8.04 -10.79 18.09
CA ALA A 269 7.37 -11.25 19.30
C ALA A 269 7.33 -10.11 20.30
N CYS A 270 6.17 -9.93 20.92
CA CYS A 270 6.02 -8.95 21.99
C CYS A 270 6.89 -9.33 23.17
N VAL A 271 7.61 -8.36 23.72
CA VAL A 271 8.46 -8.56 24.90
C VAL A 271 7.82 -7.82 26.07
N PRO A 272 7.35 -8.54 27.12
CA PRO A 272 6.79 -7.92 28.30
C PRO A 272 7.76 -6.88 28.87
N THR A 273 7.29 -5.63 28.96
CA THR A 273 8.14 -4.52 29.42
C THR A 273 8.01 -4.27 30.91
N THR A 274 6.97 -4.82 31.51
CA THR A 274 6.52 -4.41 32.84
C THR A 274 6.14 -5.63 33.67
N THR A 275 6.83 -5.82 34.77
CA THR A 275 6.45 -6.79 35.81
C THR A 275 5.65 -6.12 36.93
N CYS A 276 4.91 -6.90 37.70
CA CYS A 276 4.21 -6.43 38.90
C CYS A 276 5.13 -5.62 39.83
N PHE A 277 6.33 -6.14 40.07
CA PHE A 277 7.35 -5.48 40.89
C PHE A 277 7.81 -4.13 40.32
N GLN A 278 8.09 -4.06 39.01
CA GLN A 278 8.53 -2.81 38.37
C GLN A 278 7.46 -1.72 38.37
N SER A 279 6.17 -2.10 38.33
CA SER A 279 5.04 -1.16 38.45
C SER A 279 4.65 -0.84 39.89
N GLY A 280 5.35 -1.42 40.87
CA GLY A 280 5.00 -1.29 42.29
C GLY A 280 3.59 -1.79 42.61
N LYS A 281 3.11 -2.82 41.89
CA LYS A 281 1.79 -3.45 42.07
C LYS A 281 1.95 -4.84 42.68
N ASP A 282 1.10 -5.17 43.62
CA ASP A 282 1.13 -6.43 44.39
C ASP A 282 -0.24 -7.14 44.41
N CYS A 283 -1.23 -6.68 43.62
CA CYS A 283 -2.50 -7.37 43.45
C CYS A 283 -3.21 -7.08 42.11
N GLY A 284 -4.09 -8.01 41.73
CA GLY A 284 -4.97 -7.87 40.56
C GLY A 284 -4.24 -8.03 39.23
N TRP A 285 -4.94 -7.73 38.13
CA TRP A 285 -4.39 -7.83 36.78
C TRP A 285 -3.86 -6.48 36.32
N ILE A 286 -2.66 -6.48 35.76
CA ILE A 286 -2.06 -5.34 35.09
C ILE A 286 -1.66 -5.72 33.67
N SER A 287 -1.56 -4.74 32.77
CA SER A 287 -1.01 -4.98 31.43
C SER A 287 0.51 -4.93 31.48
N ASP A 288 1.20 -5.91 30.89
CA ASP A 288 2.65 -5.90 30.72
C ASP A 288 3.11 -5.30 29.37
N GLY A 289 2.15 -4.77 28.59
CA GLY A 289 2.33 -4.27 27.23
C GLY A 289 2.07 -5.32 26.13
N CYS A 290 2.03 -6.61 26.49
CA CYS A 290 1.81 -7.73 25.58
C CYS A 290 0.55 -8.54 25.93
N GLY A 291 0.14 -8.48 27.18
CA GLY A 291 -1.01 -9.19 27.73
C GLY A 291 -1.27 -8.79 29.17
N GLN A 292 -2.06 -9.59 29.88
CA GLN A 292 -2.34 -9.37 31.30
C GLN A 292 -1.47 -10.27 32.18
N VAL A 293 -0.88 -9.68 33.22
CA VAL A 293 -0.16 -10.40 34.27
C VAL A 293 -0.91 -10.22 35.60
N ASN A 294 -1.07 -11.33 36.33
CA ASN A 294 -1.71 -11.34 37.63
C ASN A 294 -0.67 -11.13 38.73
N CYS A 295 -0.81 -10.04 39.48
CA CYS A 295 0.09 -9.66 40.57
C CYS A 295 -0.29 -10.29 41.92
N GLY A 296 -1.29 -11.17 41.95
CA GLY A 296 -1.72 -11.90 43.13
C GLY A 296 -2.96 -11.30 43.78
N THR A 297 -3.22 -11.75 45.02
CA THR A 297 -4.37 -11.35 45.84
C THR A 297 -3.91 -10.85 47.19
N CYS A 298 -4.61 -9.87 47.73
CA CYS A 298 -4.34 -9.36 49.07
C CYS A 298 -4.81 -10.32 50.17
N ILE A 299 -4.14 -10.27 51.31
CA ILE A 299 -4.54 -11.02 52.51
C ILE A 299 -5.45 -10.11 53.36
N TYR A 300 -6.55 -10.67 53.87
CA TYR A 300 -7.46 -9.94 54.76
C TYR A 300 -6.69 -9.29 55.93
N PRO A 301 -6.98 -8.01 56.29
CA PRO A 301 -8.10 -7.17 55.83
C PRO A 301 -7.84 -6.34 54.56
N ASP A 302 -6.67 -6.49 53.92
CA ASP A 302 -6.34 -5.69 52.74
C ASP A 302 -7.22 -6.05 51.53
N THR A 303 -7.58 -5.03 50.77
CA THR A 303 -8.28 -5.14 49.49
C THR A 303 -7.41 -4.55 48.38
N CYS A 304 -7.60 -5.02 47.15
CA CYS A 304 -6.82 -4.54 46.03
C CYS A 304 -7.23 -3.10 45.67
N GLY A 305 -6.33 -2.15 45.91
CA GLY A 305 -6.61 -0.71 45.77
C GLY A 305 -6.95 0.00 47.09
N GLY A 306 -7.02 -0.70 48.23
CA GLY A 306 -7.48 -0.09 49.49
C GLY A 306 -6.53 0.94 50.10
N LYS A 307 -5.27 1.02 49.64
CA LYS A 307 -4.30 2.08 50.02
C LYS A 307 -4.48 3.39 49.25
N GLY A 308 -5.38 3.44 48.27
CA GLY A 308 -5.58 4.58 47.36
C GLY A 308 -5.05 4.34 45.95
N PRO A 309 -3.79 3.91 45.74
CA PRO A 309 -3.30 3.53 44.43
C PRO A 309 -3.94 2.23 43.93
N ALA A 310 -4.40 2.23 42.67
CA ALA A 310 -4.88 1.02 42.01
C ALA A 310 -3.81 -0.08 42.00
N ASN A 311 -4.27 -1.34 42.14
CA ASN A 311 -3.44 -2.54 42.12
C ASN A 311 -2.37 -2.60 43.23
N VAL A 312 -2.61 -1.90 44.34
CA VAL A 312 -1.79 -1.98 45.56
C VAL A 312 -2.64 -2.45 46.74
N CYS A 313 -2.19 -3.51 47.42
CA CYS A 313 -2.82 -4.05 48.60
C CYS A 313 -2.80 -3.04 49.73
N GLY A 314 -3.98 -2.76 50.25
CA GLY A 314 -4.15 -1.90 51.39
C GLY A 314 -5.51 -2.05 52.02
N CYS A 315 -5.59 -1.70 53.29
CA CYS A 315 -6.86 -1.72 53.99
C CYS A 315 -7.62 -0.41 53.75
N SER A 316 -8.87 -0.54 53.33
CA SER A 316 -9.79 0.59 53.19
C SER A 316 -10.75 0.57 54.37
N PRO A 317 -10.77 1.61 55.22
CA PRO A 317 -11.68 1.68 56.36
C PRO A 317 -13.13 1.50 55.92
N THR A 318 -13.82 0.54 56.53
CA THR A 318 -15.21 0.20 56.20
C THR A 318 -16.23 1.09 56.93
N THR A 319 -15.78 1.78 57.97
CA THR A 319 -16.61 2.58 58.86
C THR A 319 -15.78 3.68 59.51
N SER A 320 -16.44 4.71 60.06
CA SER A 320 -15.81 5.79 60.82
C SER A 320 -16.61 6.08 62.09
N CYS A 321 -16.03 6.84 63.03
CA CYS A 321 -16.70 7.28 64.25
C CYS A 321 -18.03 7.98 63.94
N LEU A 322 -18.02 8.88 62.94
CA LEU A 322 -19.20 9.58 62.48
C LEU A 322 -20.26 8.63 61.92
N GLN A 323 -19.86 7.63 61.12
CA GLN A 323 -20.80 6.65 60.56
C GLN A 323 -21.42 5.72 61.62
N GLN A 324 -20.70 5.43 62.71
CA GLN A 324 -21.25 4.69 63.86
C GLN A 324 -21.95 5.59 64.89
N GLY A 325 -22.00 6.91 64.65
CA GLY A 325 -22.57 7.88 65.59
C GLY A 325 -21.79 8.01 66.91
N LYS A 326 -20.52 7.63 66.96
CA LYS A 326 -19.68 7.64 68.16
C LYS A 326 -18.98 9.00 68.30
N GLU A 327 -19.10 9.61 69.48
CA GLU A 327 -18.44 10.86 69.88
C GLU A 327 -17.20 10.61 70.75
N CYS A 328 -17.06 9.40 71.29
CA CYS A 328 -15.98 9.03 72.20
C CYS A 328 -15.70 7.52 72.19
N GLY A 329 -14.52 7.13 72.68
CA GLY A 329 -14.09 5.74 72.81
C GLY A 329 -13.51 5.17 71.51
N ASP A 330 -13.15 3.89 71.53
CA ASP A 330 -12.49 3.23 70.41
C ASP A 330 -13.46 2.43 69.54
N ILE A 331 -13.30 2.53 68.23
CA ILE A 331 -13.92 1.62 67.26
C ILE A 331 -12.85 0.89 66.46
N ASN A 332 -13.19 -0.28 65.91
CA ASN A 332 -12.40 -0.89 64.84
C ASN A 332 -13.00 -0.47 63.49
N ASP A 333 -12.22 0.18 62.64
CA ASP A 333 -12.69 0.65 61.32
C ASP A 333 -12.65 -0.45 60.24
N GLY A 334 -12.31 -1.68 60.62
CA GLY A 334 -12.00 -2.81 59.74
C GLY A 334 -10.50 -2.97 59.44
N CYS A 335 -9.69 -1.94 59.73
CA CYS A 335 -8.25 -1.91 59.45
C CYS A 335 -7.42 -1.73 60.71
N LYS A 336 -7.85 -0.81 61.59
CA LYS A 336 -7.17 -0.45 62.82
C LYS A 336 -8.18 0.02 63.87
N THR A 337 -7.70 0.14 65.10
CA THR A 337 -8.43 0.84 66.15
C THR A 337 -8.36 2.35 65.89
N VAL A 338 -9.51 3.00 65.89
CA VAL A 338 -9.67 4.45 65.73
C VAL A 338 -10.30 4.99 67.01
N ASP A 339 -9.59 5.93 67.63
CA ASP A 339 -10.07 6.67 68.79
C ASP A 339 -11.02 7.78 68.30
N CYS A 340 -12.28 7.71 68.73
CA CYS A 340 -13.34 8.68 68.42
C CYS A 340 -13.30 9.91 69.32
N GLY A 341 -12.34 9.97 70.26
CA GLY A 341 -12.10 11.09 71.15
C GLY A 341 -12.54 10.81 72.58
N PHE A 342 -12.42 11.86 73.41
CA PHE A 342 -12.76 11.81 74.83
C PHE A 342 -13.82 12.86 75.16
N CYS A 343 -14.69 12.51 76.10
CA CYS A 343 -15.69 13.45 76.61
C CYS A 343 -15.01 14.50 77.49
N SER A 344 -15.38 15.76 77.28
CA SER A 344 -14.96 16.84 78.17
C SER A 344 -15.64 16.71 79.53
N TYR A 345 -14.89 16.90 80.61
CA TYR A 345 -15.41 16.89 81.97
C TYR A 345 -16.59 17.87 82.13
N PRO A 346 -17.69 17.51 82.82
CA PRO A 346 -17.89 16.32 83.67
C PRO A 346 -18.49 15.08 82.98
N LYS A 347 -18.55 15.04 81.63
CA LYS A 347 -19.16 13.92 80.90
C LYS A 347 -18.24 12.71 80.81
N SER A 348 -18.83 11.52 80.76
CA SER A 348 -18.13 10.25 80.54
C SER A 348 -18.62 9.58 79.25
N CYS A 349 -17.83 8.62 78.75
CA CYS A 349 -18.16 7.90 77.53
C CYS A 349 -19.05 6.69 77.85
N SER A 350 -20.26 6.67 77.28
CA SER A 350 -21.15 5.50 77.37
C SER A 350 -20.57 4.29 76.63
N PHE A 351 -21.06 3.08 76.93
CA PHE A 351 -20.85 1.89 76.09
C PHE A 351 -21.37 2.10 74.65
N ASN A 352 -22.37 2.98 74.48
CA ASN A 352 -22.84 3.39 73.16
C ASN A 352 -21.97 4.47 72.51
N GLY A 353 -20.86 4.88 73.12
CA GLY A 353 -19.88 5.84 72.59
C GLY A 353 -20.40 7.26 72.41
N HIS A 354 -21.41 7.64 73.18
CA HIS A 354 -21.91 9.00 73.29
C HIS A 354 -21.41 9.63 74.59
N CYS A 355 -21.20 10.94 74.56
CA CYS A 355 -20.83 11.69 75.76
C CYS A 355 -22.06 12.03 76.59
N CYS A 356 -22.16 11.36 77.73
CA CYS A 356 -23.30 11.44 78.63
C CYS A 356 -22.87 11.85 80.04
N ALA A 357 -23.83 12.26 80.84
CA ALA A 357 -23.59 12.66 82.21
C ALA A 357 -23.55 11.41 83.13
N PRO A 358 -22.61 11.35 84.09
CA PRO A 358 -22.48 10.22 85.02
C PRO A 358 -23.66 10.15 85.99
N ASP A 359 -23.82 9.04 86.71
CA ASP A 359 -24.90 8.91 87.70
C ASP A 359 -24.84 10.05 88.75
N GLN A 360 -26.02 10.46 89.23
CA GLN A 360 -26.27 11.60 90.13
C GLN A 360 -26.09 13.00 89.51
N SER A 361 -25.63 13.12 88.26
CA SER A 361 -25.63 14.40 87.56
C SER A 361 -27.05 14.85 87.19
N SER A 362 -27.26 16.16 87.04
CA SER A 362 -28.56 16.70 86.65
C SER A 362 -28.91 16.38 85.19
N CYS A 363 -30.15 16.02 84.90
CA CYS A 363 -30.64 15.68 83.56
C CYS A 363 -32.05 16.23 83.32
N SER A 364 -32.43 16.34 82.04
CA SER A 364 -33.81 16.68 81.63
C SER A 364 -34.49 15.51 80.93
N MET A 365 -33.73 14.64 80.27
CA MET A 365 -34.23 13.44 79.61
C MET A 365 -33.27 12.26 79.87
N GLY A 366 -33.76 11.03 79.77
CA GLY A 366 -32.93 9.84 79.97
C GLY A 366 -31.74 9.74 79.01
N SER A 367 -31.83 10.36 77.82
CA SER A 367 -30.74 10.46 76.84
C SER A 367 -29.53 11.26 77.32
N ASP A 368 -29.69 12.12 78.33
CA ASP A 368 -28.59 12.91 78.90
C ASP A 368 -27.66 12.03 79.76
N CYS A 369 -28.16 10.87 80.21
CA CYS A 369 -27.55 10.03 81.23
C CYS A 369 -26.91 8.78 80.65
N CYS A 370 -25.72 8.42 81.17
CA CYS A 370 -25.05 7.20 80.72
C CYS A 370 -25.81 5.91 81.04
N SER A 371 -26.60 5.93 82.12
CA SER A 371 -27.53 4.87 82.51
C SER A 371 -28.82 4.84 81.69
N GLY A 372 -29.05 5.83 80.81
CA GLY A 372 -30.28 5.97 80.03
C GLY A 372 -31.51 6.38 80.85
N LYS A 373 -31.33 6.65 82.15
CA LYS A 373 -32.40 6.99 83.09
C LYS A 373 -32.16 8.36 83.69
N CYS A 374 -33.15 9.23 83.56
CA CYS A 374 -33.26 10.47 84.29
C CYS A 374 -34.43 10.32 85.25
N THR A 375 -34.18 10.44 86.55
CA THR A 375 -35.23 10.34 87.57
C THR A 375 -36.16 11.54 87.48
N MET A 376 -37.36 11.42 88.07
CA MET A 376 -38.30 12.54 88.17
C MET A 376 -37.72 13.73 88.96
N SER A 377 -36.75 13.46 89.82
CA SER A 377 -35.98 14.46 90.57
C SER A 377 -34.92 15.18 89.69
N GLY A 378 -34.77 14.77 88.43
CA GLY A 378 -33.85 15.36 87.47
C GLY A 378 -32.41 14.90 87.64
N HIS A 379 -32.17 13.69 88.14
CA HIS A 379 -30.83 13.12 88.31
C HIS A 379 -30.60 11.84 87.49
N CYS A 380 -29.38 11.65 87.00
CA CYS A 380 -29.02 10.47 86.22
C CYS A 380 -28.92 9.20 87.09
N GLY A 381 -29.49 8.10 86.60
CA GLY A 381 -29.45 6.80 87.24
C GLY A 381 -30.57 6.61 88.26
N CYS A 382 -30.23 6.83 89.53
CA CYS A 382 -31.11 6.64 90.67
C CYS A 382 -30.92 7.80 91.65
N ASP A 383 -31.94 8.07 92.46
CA ASP A 383 -31.93 9.12 93.44
C ASP A 383 -31.30 8.64 94.78
N PRO A 384 -30.46 9.48 95.43
CA PRO A 384 -29.82 9.15 96.69
C PRO A 384 -30.81 9.15 97.87
N TRP A 385 -30.39 8.62 99.02
CA TRP A 385 -31.22 8.56 100.23
C TRP A 385 -31.80 9.93 100.63
N GLY A 386 -33.10 9.97 100.95
CA GLY A 386 -33.83 11.17 101.38
C GLY A 386 -34.44 12.03 100.25
N THR A 387 -34.29 11.63 98.99
CA THR A 387 -34.87 12.31 97.81
C THR A 387 -36.26 11.79 97.46
N SER A 388 -37.02 12.57 96.69
CA SER A 388 -38.37 12.18 96.27
C SER A 388 -38.37 11.02 95.28
N CYS A 389 -39.24 10.02 95.48
CA CYS A 389 -39.38 8.86 94.59
C CYS A 389 -40.86 8.51 94.35
N TYR A 390 -41.14 7.79 93.25
CA TYR A 390 -42.47 7.22 92.98
C TYR A 390 -42.46 5.69 92.96
N SER A 391 -41.29 5.10 92.76
CA SER A 391 -41.05 3.67 92.75
C SER A 391 -39.79 3.35 93.53
N SER A 392 -39.73 2.17 94.17
CA SER A 392 -38.49 1.67 94.78
C SER A 392 -37.36 1.50 93.77
N MET A 393 -37.65 1.45 92.46
CA MET A 393 -36.65 1.41 91.38
C MET A 393 -35.97 2.76 91.12
N ASP A 394 -36.51 3.86 91.66
CA ASP A 394 -35.92 5.19 91.54
C ASP A 394 -34.78 5.40 92.55
N CYS A 395 -34.69 4.57 93.59
CA CYS A 395 -33.73 4.74 94.69
C CYS A 395 -32.46 3.93 94.48
N CYS A 396 -31.28 4.53 94.72
CA CYS A 396 -30.00 3.83 94.57
C CYS A 396 -29.81 2.69 95.58
N SER A 397 -30.41 2.82 96.75
CA SER A 397 -30.49 1.77 97.77
C SER A 397 -31.79 1.93 98.54
N GLY A 398 -32.40 0.81 98.92
CA GLY A 398 -33.59 0.81 99.77
C GLY A 398 -34.92 0.79 99.03
N SER A 399 -35.99 1.23 99.68
CA SER A 399 -37.36 1.22 99.13
C SER A 399 -37.95 2.62 99.12
N CYS A 400 -38.81 2.90 98.15
CA CYS A 400 -39.54 4.15 98.13
C CYS A 400 -40.66 4.10 99.18
N THR A 401 -40.51 4.83 100.29
CA THR A 401 -41.49 4.88 101.37
C THR A 401 -41.91 6.33 101.63
N ASN A 402 -43.22 6.60 101.66
CA ASN A 402 -43.76 7.97 101.76
C ASN A 402 -43.17 8.94 100.72
N TYR A 403 -43.04 8.51 99.47
CA TYR A 403 -42.43 9.28 98.38
C TYR A 403 -40.98 9.72 98.64
N SER A 404 -40.25 9.05 99.54
CA SER A 404 -38.84 9.32 99.80
C SER A 404 -37.99 8.04 99.76
N CYS A 405 -36.80 8.13 99.18
CA CYS A 405 -35.85 7.02 99.13
C CYS A 405 -35.28 6.73 100.52
N GLY A 406 -35.61 5.57 101.09
CA GLY A 406 -35.32 5.18 102.47
C GLY A 406 -34.55 3.88 102.61
#